data_AF-A0A3A5UXR7-F1
#
_entry.id   AF-A0A3A5UXR7-F1
#
_cell.length_a   1.000
_cell.length_b   1.000
_cell.length_c   1.000
_cell.angle_alpha   90.00
_cell.angle_beta   90.00
_cell.angle_gamma   90.00
#
_symmetry.space_group_name_H-M   'P 1'
#
loop_
_entity.id
_entity.type
_entity.pdbx_description
1 polymer ?
#
loop_
_entity_poly.entity_id
_entity_poly.type
_entity_poly.pdbx_seq_one_letter_code
_entity_poly.pdbx_strand_id
1 'polypeptide(L)'
;MVSAATFHAAIVEITIGSLTLAVICNLFCLQFAFSIPYDRLRLSENMLLTMDRAGFMGALLGSVMMPFAIFSGTLSVSGNPAGSELLYNKFLYSGLAFGFWTSYLIGRIRMGSEIWKSKKTNLLQVITSILAFTMTITVASIGGKIVRNESILDLMPFWLPINKTVTTEPIISALLLIIGISSIFIMYKIDYSIDRKN
;
A
#
# COMPACT_ATOMS: atom_id res chain seq x y z
N MET A 1 21.83 13.76 -19.55
CA MET A 1 20.93 12.59 -19.47
C MET A 1 20.87 12.15 -18.02
N VAL A 2 19.67 11.96 -17.45
CA VAL A 2 19.53 11.43 -16.08
C VAL A 2 19.85 9.94 -16.10
N SER A 3 20.63 9.44 -15.16
CA SER A 3 20.96 8.01 -15.11
C SER A 3 19.71 7.17 -14.82
N ALA A 4 19.64 5.93 -15.32
CA ALA A 4 18.52 5.03 -15.05
C ALA A 4 18.30 4.80 -13.54
N ALA A 5 19.38 4.77 -12.75
CA ALA A 5 19.32 4.66 -11.30
C ALA A 5 18.70 5.92 -10.64
N THR A 6 19.08 7.12 -11.09
CA THR A 6 18.51 8.38 -10.59
C THR A 6 17.03 8.51 -10.96
N PHE A 7 16.66 8.11 -12.18
CA PHE A 7 15.26 8.08 -12.61
C PHE A 7 14.43 7.10 -11.77
N HIS A 8 14.94 5.87 -11.56
CA HIS A 8 14.28 4.88 -10.70
C HIS A 8 14.07 5.41 -9.28
N ALA A 9 15.12 6.00 -8.69
CA ALA A 9 15.04 6.59 -7.34
C ALA A 9 13.95 7.66 -7.24
N ALA A 10 13.90 8.59 -8.19
CA ALA A 10 12.88 9.65 -8.21
C ALA A 10 11.45 9.08 -8.28
N ILE A 11 11.21 8.08 -9.12
CA ILE A 11 9.89 7.45 -9.24
C ILE A 11 9.51 6.69 -7.96
N VAL A 12 10.47 6.00 -7.33
CA VAL A 12 10.26 5.32 -6.04
C VAL A 12 9.93 6.32 -4.94
N GLU A 13 10.62 7.45 -4.86
CA GLU A 13 10.36 8.50 -3.86
C GLU A 13 8.96 9.10 -4.02
N ILE A 14 8.54 9.42 -5.25
CA ILE A 14 7.17 9.90 -5.52
C ILE A 14 6.15 8.83 -5.12
N THR A 15 6.40 7.56 -5.47
CA THR A 15 5.50 6.45 -5.15
C THR A 15 5.36 6.29 -3.63
N ILE A 16 6.46 6.10 -2.92
CA ILE A 16 6.44 5.85 -1.47
C ILE A 16 5.92 7.08 -0.71
N GLY A 17 6.32 8.29 -1.09
CA GLY A 17 5.85 9.52 -0.46
C GLY A 17 4.33 9.69 -0.58
N SER A 18 3.79 9.46 -1.78
CA SER A 18 2.35 9.59 -2.03
C SER A 18 1.54 8.54 -1.24
N LEU A 19 2.02 7.31 -1.19
CA LEU A 19 1.35 6.22 -0.46
C LEU A 19 1.48 6.37 1.06
N THR A 20 2.60 6.92 1.55
CA THR A 20 2.78 7.26 2.97
C THR A 20 1.77 8.33 3.40
N LEU A 21 1.64 9.40 2.61
CA LEU A 21 0.61 10.43 2.85
C LEU A 21 -0.79 9.81 2.88
N ALA A 22 -1.08 8.92 1.93
CA ALA A 22 -2.36 8.22 1.86
C ALA A 22 -2.70 7.48 3.15
N VAL A 23 -1.78 6.67 3.68
CA VAL A 23 -2.00 5.94 4.93
C VAL A 23 -2.20 6.86 6.11
N ILE A 24 -1.34 7.88 6.27
CA ILE A 24 -1.44 8.82 7.39
C ILE A 24 -2.81 9.53 7.37
N CYS A 25 -3.23 10.02 6.21
CA CYS A 25 -4.55 10.64 6.05
C CYS A 25 -5.70 9.66 6.34
N ASN A 26 -5.61 8.42 5.86
CA ASN A 26 -6.63 7.39 6.13
C ASN A 26 -6.75 7.04 7.61
N LEU A 27 -5.63 6.98 8.33
CA LEU A 27 -5.63 6.77 9.78
C LEU A 27 -6.38 7.89 10.51
N PHE A 28 -6.20 9.15 10.10
CA PHE A 28 -7.00 10.25 10.64
C PHE A 28 -8.48 10.13 10.27
N CYS A 29 -8.83 9.61 9.09
CA CYS A 29 -10.21 9.39 8.67
C CYS A 29 -10.96 8.31 9.49
N LEU A 30 -10.28 7.53 10.34
CA LEU A 30 -10.95 6.69 11.36
C LEU A 30 -11.88 7.51 12.26
N GLN A 31 -11.53 8.78 12.50
CA GLN A 31 -12.29 9.67 13.37
C GLN A 31 -13.72 9.94 12.89
N PHE A 32 -14.03 9.72 11.60
CA PHE A 32 -15.40 9.82 11.08
C PHE A 32 -16.35 8.80 11.73
N ALA A 33 -15.88 7.60 12.05
CA ALA A 33 -16.72 6.53 12.60
C ALA A 33 -16.42 6.20 14.07
N PHE A 34 -15.23 6.57 14.55
CA PHE A 34 -14.75 6.30 15.91
C PHE A 34 -14.43 7.61 16.62
N SER A 35 -15.24 7.97 17.61
CA SER A 35 -14.95 9.14 18.44
C SER A 35 -13.73 8.85 19.31
N ILE A 36 -12.70 9.70 19.20
CA ILE A 36 -11.53 9.65 20.07
C ILE A 36 -11.92 10.25 21.44
N PRO A 37 -11.55 9.62 22.56
CA PRO A 37 -11.89 10.11 23.91
C PRO A 37 -11.11 11.37 24.33
N TYR A 38 -10.04 11.72 23.61
CA TYR A 38 -9.21 12.89 23.86
C TYR A 38 -9.60 14.06 22.94
N ASP A 39 -10.27 15.07 23.50
CA ASP A 39 -10.74 16.25 22.75
C ASP A 39 -9.63 17.00 22.00
N ARG A 40 -8.39 16.98 22.50
CA ARG A 40 -7.23 17.64 21.85
C ARG A 40 -6.79 16.99 20.54
N LEU A 41 -7.11 15.71 20.32
CA LEU A 41 -6.74 14.97 19.10
C LEU A 41 -7.89 14.89 18.09
N ARG A 42 -9.06 15.42 18.47
CA ARG A 42 -10.24 15.43 17.62
C ARG A 42 -10.07 16.49 16.54
N LEU A 43 -10.05 16.02 15.29
CA LEU A 43 -9.96 16.90 14.13
C LEU A 43 -11.35 17.47 13.80
N SER A 44 -11.35 18.67 13.21
CA SER A 44 -12.59 19.26 12.67
C SER A 44 -13.05 18.48 11.45
N GLU A 45 -14.35 18.50 11.17
CA GLU A 45 -14.92 17.80 10.01
C GLU A 45 -14.30 18.28 8.68
N ASN A 46 -14.09 19.59 8.54
CA ASN A 46 -13.42 20.17 7.36
C ASN A 46 -11.97 19.66 7.20
N MET A 47 -11.25 19.48 8.31
CA MET A 47 -9.91 18.92 8.27
C MET A 47 -9.94 17.44 7.88
N LEU A 48 -10.89 16.66 8.41
CA LEU A 48 -11.06 15.26 8.05
C LEU A 48 -11.43 15.09 6.56
N LEU A 49 -12.29 15.95 6.01
CA LEU A 49 -12.59 15.97 4.57
C LEU A 49 -11.37 16.35 3.71
N THR A 50 -10.51 17.22 4.22
CA THR A 50 -9.26 17.59 3.55
C THR A 50 -8.28 16.42 3.57
N MET A 51 -8.11 15.77 4.72
CA MET A 51 -7.31 14.55 4.85
C MET A 51 -7.85 13.46 3.92
N ASP A 52 -9.16 13.29 3.85
CA ASP A 52 -9.80 12.32 2.99
C ASP A 52 -9.42 12.50 1.51
N ARG A 53 -9.54 13.74 1.00
CA ARG A 53 -9.17 14.08 -0.38
C ARG A 53 -7.68 13.93 -0.63
N ALA A 54 -6.85 14.39 0.31
CA ALA A 54 -5.40 14.27 0.22
C ALA A 54 -4.97 12.79 0.19
N GLY A 55 -5.60 11.96 1.03
CA GLY A 55 -5.33 10.53 1.10
C GLY A 55 -5.74 9.79 -0.16
N PHE A 56 -6.90 10.13 -0.73
CA PHE A 56 -7.34 9.58 -2.01
C PHE A 56 -6.41 9.98 -3.17
N MET A 57 -6.02 11.26 -3.26
CA MET A 57 -5.09 11.73 -4.28
C MET A 57 -3.69 11.12 -4.12
N GLY A 58 -3.20 10.97 -2.90
CA GLY A 58 -1.94 10.29 -2.60
C GLY A 58 -1.97 8.81 -3.01
N ALA A 59 -3.06 8.11 -2.71
CA ALA A 59 -3.25 6.72 -3.12
C ALA A 59 -3.30 6.60 -4.65
N LEU A 60 -3.99 7.52 -5.33
CA LEU A 60 -4.10 7.54 -6.78
C LEU A 60 -2.75 7.79 -7.44
N LEU A 61 -2.06 8.86 -7.05
CA LEU A 61 -0.74 9.20 -7.59
C LEU A 61 0.26 8.07 -7.36
N GLY A 62 0.33 7.56 -6.12
CA GLY A 62 1.23 6.46 -5.79
C GLY A 62 0.92 5.18 -6.57
N SER A 63 -0.36 4.85 -6.77
CA SER A 63 -0.75 3.68 -7.57
C SER A 63 -0.42 3.84 -9.05
N VAL A 64 -0.56 5.04 -9.61
CA VAL A 64 -0.18 5.31 -11.01
C VAL A 64 1.35 5.26 -11.19
N MET A 65 2.11 5.74 -10.21
CA MET A 65 3.58 5.72 -10.26
C MET A 65 4.18 4.33 -9.97
N MET A 66 3.47 3.47 -9.24
CA MET A 66 3.96 2.14 -8.84
C MET A 66 4.38 1.24 -10.04
N PRO A 67 3.61 1.11 -11.14
CA PRO A 67 4.08 0.40 -12.33
C PRO A 67 5.41 0.93 -12.88
N PHE A 68 5.58 2.25 -12.93
CA PHE A 68 6.84 2.86 -13.37
C PHE A 68 7.98 2.53 -12.41
N ALA A 69 7.74 2.50 -11.09
CA ALA A 69 8.72 2.08 -10.10
C ALA A 69 9.14 0.62 -10.30
N ILE A 70 8.18 -0.27 -10.60
CA ILE A 70 8.42 -1.69 -10.87
C ILE A 70 9.27 -1.86 -12.14
N PHE A 71 8.87 -1.25 -13.26
CA PHE A 71 9.58 -1.37 -14.54
C PHE A 71 10.96 -0.70 -14.52
N SER A 72 11.07 0.50 -13.96
CA SER A 72 12.38 1.15 -13.83
C SER A 72 13.33 0.35 -12.92
N GLY A 73 12.78 -0.33 -11.90
CA GLY A 73 13.53 -1.15 -10.98
C GLY A 73 14.05 -2.45 -11.58
N THR A 74 13.40 -3.03 -12.58
CA THR A 74 13.93 -4.19 -13.31
C THR A 74 15.05 -3.79 -14.27
N LEU A 75 14.92 -2.61 -14.90
CA LEU A 75 15.92 -2.06 -15.82
C LEU A 75 17.18 -1.55 -15.12
N SER A 76 17.10 -1.20 -13.83
CA SER A 76 18.23 -0.68 -13.06
C SER A 76 19.14 -1.75 -12.44
N VAL A 77 18.80 -3.04 -12.54
CA VAL A 77 19.61 -4.14 -12.00
C VAL A 77 20.72 -4.50 -12.99
N SER A 78 21.98 -4.28 -12.61
CA SER A 78 23.15 -4.75 -13.34
C SER A 78 23.46 -6.21 -12.95
N GLY A 79 23.08 -7.19 -13.77
CA GLY A 79 23.39 -8.61 -13.56
C GLY A 79 22.32 -9.56 -14.09
N ASN A 80 22.57 -10.87 -14.06
CA ASN A 80 21.61 -11.87 -14.55
C ASN A 80 20.34 -11.88 -13.65
N PRO A 81 19.16 -11.41 -14.13
CA PRO A 81 17.96 -11.28 -13.31
C PRO A 81 17.33 -12.63 -12.95
N ALA A 82 17.68 -13.69 -13.68
CA ALA A 82 16.94 -14.95 -13.74
C ALA A 82 17.20 -15.94 -12.60
N GLY A 83 17.85 -15.54 -11.50
CA GLY A 83 18.26 -16.50 -10.46
C GLY A 83 18.26 -15.99 -9.02
N SER A 84 17.82 -14.76 -8.73
CA SER A 84 17.78 -14.29 -7.34
C SER A 84 16.36 -14.40 -6.76
N GLU A 85 16.24 -15.25 -5.74
CA GLU A 85 15.03 -15.45 -4.93
C GLU A 85 14.45 -14.14 -4.39
N LEU A 86 15.33 -13.16 -4.15
CA LEU A 86 14.96 -11.82 -3.71
C LEU A 86 14.17 -11.04 -4.77
N LEU A 87 14.47 -11.22 -6.06
CA LEU A 87 13.75 -10.57 -7.15
C LEU A 87 12.34 -11.14 -7.30
N TYR A 88 12.18 -12.45 -7.12
CA TYR A 88 10.89 -13.12 -7.12
C TYR A 88 9.99 -12.57 -6.01
N ASN A 89 10.49 -12.52 -4.78
CA ASN A 89 9.76 -11.93 -3.66
C ASN A 89 9.42 -10.46 -3.92
N LYS A 90 10.35 -9.67 -4.48
CA LYS A 90 10.11 -8.27 -4.84
C LYS A 90 8.94 -8.13 -5.81
N PHE A 91 8.88 -8.97 -6.85
CA PHE A 91 7.80 -8.95 -7.84
C PHE A 91 6.46 -9.34 -7.22
N LEU A 92 6.43 -10.42 -6.42
CA LEU A 92 5.23 -10.88 -5.71
C LEU A 92 4.65 -9.79 -4.80
N TYR A 93 5.48 -9.23 -3.90
CA TYR A 93 5.04 -8.17 -2.99
C TYR A 93 4.63 -6.89 -3.71
N SER A 94 5.24 -6.59 -4.87
CA SER A 94 4.83 -5.45 -5.71
C SER A 94 3.44 -5.65 -6.29
N GLY A 95 3.13 -6.86 -6.77
CA GLY A 95 1.80 -7.22 -7.25
C GLY A 95 0.74 -7.16 -6.16
N LEU A 96 1.06 -7.62 -4.94
CA LEU A 96 0.16 -7.54 -3.78
C LEU A 96 -0.09 -6.09 -3.34
N ALA A 97 0.98 -5.29 -3.25
CA ALA A 97 0.85 -3.86 -2.95
C ALA A 97 -0.07 -3.19 -3.95
N PHE A 98 0.14 -3.42 -5.25
CA PHE A 98 -0.68 -2.87 -6.31
C PHE A 98 -2.15 -3.35 -6.22
N GLY A 99 -2.37 -4.64 -5.93
CA GLY A 99 -3.70 -5.21 -5.77
C GLY A 99 -4.48 -4.59 -4.61
N PHE A 100 -3.86 -4.45 -3.43
CA PHE A 100 -4.51 -3.82 -2.28
C PHE A 100 -4.75 -2.32 -2.48
N TRP A 101 -3.81 -1.59 -3.10
CA TRP A 101 -4.03 -0.19 -3.44
C TRP A 101 -5.15 -0.02 -4.48
N THR A 102 -5.25 -0.93 -5.45
CA THR A 102 -6.36 -0.97 -6.40
C THR A 102 -7.69 -1.25 -5.68
N SER A 103 -7.72 -2.21 -4.76
CA SER A 103 -8.91 -2.48 -3.93
C SER A 103 -9.32 -1.23 -3.13
N TYR A 104 -8.36 -0.57 -2.47
CA TYR A 104 -8.60 0.70 -1.77
C TYR A 104 -9.22 1.75 -2.71
N LEU A 105 -8.64 1.97 -3.89
CA LEU A 105 -9.12 2.95 -4.86
C LEU A 105 -10.52 2.62 -5.37
N ILE A 106 -10.82 1.34 -5.67
CA ILE A 106 -12.17 0.91 -6.07
C ILE A 106 -13.18 1.21 -4.98
N GLY A 107 -12.86 0.93 -3.71
CA GLY A 107 -13.69 1.28 -2.57
C GLY A 107 -14.00 2.77 -2.52
N ARG A 108 -12.97 3.62 -2.67
CA ARG A 108 -13.12 5.08 -2.68
C ARG A 108 -13.91 5.61 -3.86
N ILE A 109 -13.65 5.12 -5.07
CA ILE A 109 -14.31 5.58 -6.30
C ILE A 109 -15.80 5.24 -6.26
N ARG A 110 -16.17 4.08 -5.70
CA ARG A 110 -17.57 3.63 -5.67
C ARG A 110 -18.39 4.24 -4.54
N MET A 111 -17.84 4.25 -3.33
CA MET A 111 -18.57 4.69 -2.13
C MET A 111 -18.31 6.15 -1.75
N GLY A 112 -17.35 6.82 -2.39
CA GLY A 112 -17.04 8.22 -2.16
C GLY A 112 -16.61 8.52 -0.72
N SER A 113 -17.13 9.60 -0.16
CA SER A 113 -16.94 9.99 1.25
C SER A 113 -17.81 9.20 2.23
N GLU A 114 -18.87 8.56 1.75
CA GLU A 114 -19.82 7.79 2.59
C GLU A 114 -19.16 6.55 3.20
N ILE A 115 -18.09 6.04 2.58
CA ILE A 115 -17.32 4.90 3.08
C ILE A 115 -16.82 5.11 4.52
N TRP A 116 -16.61 6.36 4.92
CA TRP A 116 -16.09 6.72 6.24
C TRP A 116 -17.17 6.77 7.32
N LYS A 117 -18.45 6.87 6.97
CA LYS A 117 -19.55 7.02 7.95
C LYS A 117 -19.88 5.71 8.66
N SER A 118 -19.81 4.58 7.95
CA SER A 118 -20.05 3.26 8.55
C SER A 118 -18.77 2.72 9.18
N LYS A 119 -18.86 2.30 10.45
CA LYS A 119 -17.72 1.71 11.20
C LYS A 119 -17.06 0.56 10.47
N LYS A 120 -17.85 -0.30 9.81
CA LYS A 120 -17.35 -1.49 9.12
C LYS A 120 -16.54 -1.14 7.87
N THR A 121 -17.08 -0.26 7.02
CA THR A 121 -16.42 0.15 5.77
C THR A 121 -15.24 1.06 6.05
N ASN A 122 -15.34 1.94 7.04
CA ASN A 122 -14.23 2.78 7.49
C ASN A 122 -13.05 1.92 7.93
N LEU A 123 -13.28 0.96 8.84
CA LEU A 123 -12.24 0.06 9.32
C LEU A 123 -11.64 -0.79 8.20
N LEU A 124 -12.48 -1.34 7.30
CA LEU A 124 -12.02 -2.11 6.14
C LEU A 124 -11.11 -1.26 5.25
N GLN A 125 -11.49 -0.02 4.98
CA GLN A 125 -10.72 0.90 4.13
C GLN A 125 -9.36 1.22 4.73
N VAL A 126 -9.30 1.47 6.04
CA VAL A 126 -8.05 1.73 6.76
C VAL A 126 -7.17 0.49 6.79
N ILE A 127 -7.71 -0.67 7.17
CA ILE A 127 -6.96 -1.94 7.18
C ILE A 127 -6.39 -2.24 5.80
N THR A 128 -7.18 -2.05 4.74
CA THR A 128 -6.72 -2.25 3.36
C THR A 128 -5.54 -1.35 3.03
N SER A 129 -5.60 -0.06 3.41
CA SER A 129 -4.48 0.88 3.19
C SER A 129 -3.23 0.53 3.99
N ILE A 130 -3.37 0.06 5.24
CA ILE A 130 -2.25 -0.38 6.06
C ILE A 130 -1.60 -1.63 5.45
N LEU A 131 -2.39 -2.62 5.06
CA LEU A 131 -1.88 -3.84 4.41
C LEU A 131 -1.18 -3.51 3.09
N ALA A 132 -1.78 -2.65 2.25
CA ALA A 132 -1.18 -2.20 1.00
C ALA A 132 0.19 -1.53 1.22
N PHE A 133 0.29 -0.69 2.25
CA PHE A 133 1.51 0.01 2.58
C PHE A 133 2.57 -0.89 3.21
N THR A 134 2.19 -1.85 4.05
CA THR A 134 3.10 -2.88 4.56
C THR A 134 3.74 -3.66 3.42
N MET A 135 2.96 -4.05 2.40
CA MET A 135 3.52 -4.67 1.19
C MET A 135 4.44 -3.70 0.43
N THR A 136 4.07 -2.43 0.34
CA THR A 136 4.89 -1.38 -0.31
C THR A 136 6.25 -1.19 0.39
N ILE A 137 6.26 -1.09 1.73
CA ILE A 137 7.51 -0.99 2.52
C ILE A 137 8.34 -2.26 2.35
N THR A 138 7.72 -3.45 2.33
CA THR A 138 8.44 -4.71 2.13
C THR A 138 9.17 -4.72 0.79
N VAL A 139 8.53 -4.26 -0.28
CA VAL A 139 9.16 -4.10 -1.61
C VAL A 139 10.32 -3.11 -1.55
N ALA A 140 10.13 -1.97 -0.89
CA ALA A 140 11.16 -0.93 -0.77
C ALA A 140 12.38 -1.44 0.01
N SER A 141 12.16 -2.18 1.10
CA SER A 141 13.19 -2.80 1.93
C SER A 141 13.97 -3.88 1.19
N ILE A 142 13.28 -4.73 0.41
CA ILE A 142 13.96 -5.69 -0.49
C ILE A 142 14.82 -4.93 -1.50
N GLY A 143 14.29 -3.85 -2.09
CA GLY A 143 15.04 -2.99 -3.01
C GLY A 143 16.30 -2.39 -2.38
N GLY A 144 16.20 -1.85 -1.16
CA GLY A 144 17.34 -1.36 -0.39
C GLY A 144 18.39 -2.45 -0.16
N LYS A 145 17.96 -3.67 0.17
CA LYS A 145 18.86 -4.79 0.43
C LYS A 145 19.61 -5.24 -0.82
N ILE A 146 18.99 -5.16 -2.01
CA ILE A 146 19.64 -5.46 -3.29
C ILE A 146 20.74 -4.45 -3.62
N VAL A 147 20.47 -3.15 -3.42
CA VAL A 147 21.36 -2.07 -3.91
C VAL A 147 22.41 -1.66 -2.88
N ARG A 148 22.04 -1.63 -1.60
CA ARG A 148 22.85 -1.07 -0.50
C ARG A 148 23.16 -2.07 0.60
N ASN A 149 22.63 -3.30 0.51
CA ASN A 149 22.72 -4.32 1.56
C ASN A 149 22.12 -3.85 2.91
N GLU A 150 21.20 -2.88 2.88
CA GLU A 150 20.52 -2.30 4.05
C GLU A 150 19.00 -2.38 3.85
N SER A 151 18.23 -2.55 4.93
CA SER A 151 16.77 -2.63 4.87
C SER A 151 16.14 -1.85 6.01
N ILE A 152 15.09 -1.06 5.70
CA ILE A 152 14.30 -0.34 6.71
C ILE A 152 13.65 -1.32 7.70
N LEU A 153 13.29 -2.53 7.24
CA LEU A 153 12.71 -3.55 8.11
C LEU A 153 13.72 -4.10 9.12
N ASP A 154 15.03 -3.97 8.87
CA ASP A 154 16.06 -4.38 9.83
C ASP A 154 16.11 -3.44 11.05
N LEU A 155 15.50 -2.24 10.95
CA LEU A 155 15.32 -1.30 12.07
C LEU A 155 14.12 -1.67 12.95
N MET A 156 13.16 -2.46 12.46
CA MET A 156 11.92 -2.76 13.18
C MET A 156 12.07 -4.02 14.04
N PRO A 157 11.92 -3.92 15.38
CA PRO A 157 12.23 -5.02 16.31
C PRO A 157 11.31 -6.23 16.20
N PHE A 158 10.15 -6.10 15.54
CA PHE A 158 9.15 -7.16 15.40
C PHE A 158 9.08 -7.77 14.00
N TRP A 159 9.91 -7.31 13.05
CA TRP A 159 9.88 -7.84 11.69
C TRP A 159 10.90 -8.96 11.52
N LEU A 160 10.52 -10.05 10.83
CA LEU A 160 11.43 -11.15 10.55
C LEU A 160 12.63 -10.59 9.78
N PRO A 161 13.87 -10.88 10.23
CA PRO A 161 15.06 -10.45 9.50
C PRO A 161 14.95 -10.98 8.06
N ILE A 162 15.02 -10.08 7.08
CA ILE A 162 15.17 -10.48 5.67
C ILE A 162 16.63 -10.92 5.50
N ASN A 163 17.05 -11.92 6.27
CA ASN A 163 18.39 -12.48 6.25
C ASN A 163 18.35 -13.62 5.24
N LYS A 164 19.03 -13.40 4.11
CA LYS A 164 19.27 -14.32 3.00
C LYS A 164 18.16 -15.34 2.71
N THR A 165 17.58 -15.22 1.51
CA THR A 165 17.13 -16.41 0.75
C THR A 165 16.13 -17.29 1.50
N VAL A 166 15.06 -16.69 2.00
CA VAL A 166 13.82 -17.43 2.13
C VAL A 166 12.98 -16.99 0.94
N THR A 167 13.08 -17.72 -0.18
CA THR A 167 11.99 -17.73 -1.16
C THR A 167 10.70 -17.86 -0.39
N THR A 168 9.80 -16.90 -0.52
CA THR A 168 8.46 -17.08 0.03
C THR A 168 7.92 -18.36 -0.58
N GLU A 169 7.57 -19.36 0.24
CA GLU A 169 7.17 -20.66 -0.29
C GLU A 169 6.07 -20.49 -1.35
N PRO A 170 6.07 -21.30 -2.43
CA PRO A 170 5.07 -21.19 -3.49
C PRO A 170 3.62 -21.20 -2.97
N ILE A 171 3.37 -21.96 -1.88
CA ILE A 171 2.06 -22.03 -1.21
C ILE A 171 1.70 -20.68 -0.58
N ILE A 172 2.64 -20.06 0.15
CA ILE A 172 2.44 -18.73 0.75
C ILE A 172 2.23 -17.68 -0.35
N SER A 173 2.99 -17.77 -1.44
CA SER A 173 2.85 -16.89 -2.60
C SER A 173 1.46 -17.01 -3.25
N ALA A 174 0.97 -18.23 -3.44
CA ALA A 174 -0.36 -18.50 -4.00
C ALA A 174 -1.47 -17.99 -3.06
N LEU A 175 -1.35 -18.23 -1.76
CA LEU A 175 -2.28 -17.71 -0.75
C LEU A 175 -2.34 -16.18 -0.76
N LEU A 176 -1.18 -15.52 -0.79
CA LEU A 176 -1.11 -14.07 -0.85
C LEU A 176 -1.78 -13.54 -2.13
N LEU A 177 -1.53 -14.16 -3.27
CA LEU A 177 -2.15 -13.77 -4.55
C LEU A 177 -3.68 -13.92 -4.49
N ILE A 178 -4.18 -15.02 -3.91
CA ILE A 178 -5.61 -15.23 -3.68
C ILE A 178 -6.17 -14.14 -2.76
N ILE A 179 -5.46 -13.76 -1.70
CA ILE A 179 -5.89 -12.67 -0.80
C ILE A 179 -5.95 -11.34 -1.57
N GLY A 180 -4.94 -11.03 -2.39
CA GLY A 180 -4.91 -9.82 -3.22
C GLY A 180 -6.11 -9.74 -4.16
N ILE A 181 -6.38 -10.80 -4.93
CA ILE A 181 -7.55 -10.87 -5.84
C ILE A 181 -8.86 -10.80 -5.05
N SER A 182 -8.95 -11.54 -3.94
CA SER A 182 -10.14 -11.56 -3.09
C SER A 182 -10.43 -10.17 -2.51
N SER A 183 -9.41 -9.40 -2.15
CA SER A 183 -9.58 -8.03 -1.64
C SER A 183 -10.23 -7.10 -2.66
N ILE A 184 -9.87 -7.23 -3.94
CA ILE A 184 -10.48 -6.49 -5.04
C ILE A 184 -11.94 -6.94 -5.19
N PHE A 185 -12.19 -8.24 -5.19
CA PHE A 185 -13.54 -8.79 -5.34
C PHE A 185 -14.47 -8.42 -4.18
N ILE A 186 -13.99 -8.48 -2.94
CA ILE A 186 -14.75 -8.07 -1.74
C ILE A 186 -15.13 -6.60 -1.86
N MET A 187 -14.18 -5.73 -2.17
CA MET A 187 -14.46 -4.31 -2.30
C MET A 187 -15.37 -4.00 -3.50
N TYR A 188 -15.26 -4.77 -4.59
CA TYR A 188 -16.16 -4.69 -5.74
C TYR A 188 -17.57 -5.22 -5.43
N LYS A 189 -17.72 -6.24 -4.59
CA LYS A 189 -19.03 -6.82 -4.26
C LYS A 189 -19.75 -6.08 -3.14
N ILE A 190 -19.07 -5.18 -2.43
CA ILE A 190 -19.62 -4.41 -1.29
C ILE A 190 -20.75 -3.42 -1.67
N ASP A 191 -21.28 -3.44 -2.90
CA ASP A 191 -22.42 -2.61 -3.30
C ASP A 191 -23.75 -3.05 -2.64
N TYR A 192 -24.47 -2.06 -2.12
CA TYR A 192 -25.92 -2.07 -1.82
C TYR A 192 -26.50 -2.86 -0.63
N SER A 193 -25.71 -3.58 0.18
CA SER A 193 -26.28 -4.29 1.34
C SER A 193 -26.43 -3.40 2.60
N ILE A 194 -25.68 -2.30 2.68
CA ILE A 194 -25.64 -1.46 3.89
C ILE A 194 -26.72 -0.36 3.88
N ASP A 195 -27.20 0.07 2.71
CA ASP A 195 -28.23 1.12 2.59
C ASP A 195 -29.69 0.64 2.69
N ARG A 196 -29.93 -0.67 2.88
CA ARG A 196 -31.29 -1.23 3.01
C ARG A 196 -31.69 -1.64 4.42
N LYS A 197 -30.85 -1.41 5.44
CA LYS A 197 -31.12 -1.89 6.81
C LYS A 197 -31.06 -0.83 7.92
N ASN A 198 -30.92 0.44 7.60
CA ASN A 198 -31.09 1.53 8.57
C ASN A 198 -32.16 2.51 8.10
#